data_AF-A0A6N3I1L7-F1
#
_entry.id   AF-A0A6N3I1L7-F1
#
_cell.length_a   1.000
_cell.length_b   1.000
_cell.length_c   1.000
_cell.angle_alpha   90.00
_cell.angle_beta   90.00
_cell.angle_gamma   90.00
#
_symmetry.space_group_name_H-M   'P 1'
#
loop_
_entity.id
_entity.type
_entity.pdbx_description
1 polymer ?
#
loop_
_entity_poly.entity_id
_entity_poly.type
_entity_poly.pdbx_seq_one_letter_code
_entity_poly.pdbx_strand_id
1 'polypeptide(L)'
;MSFIRLPLGSFNQKNFSTPSDSLLLIFLHYSRHLRKFCGFDKVPDASKITRFKQDFLAVLNDFFLRLVDLTEPICQLIDAAKASMTIFDSSGMEAWVTENNPKYANRIIKQLKAYAKAMHFDDNYARYKADYGSRPSHASASPEIKQLYIDGHFCYAYKFGSVTNGLGIIRHIDFYDQDFFERYPEILVNKKSDPPPR
;
A
#
# COMPACT_ATOMS: atom_id res chain seq x y z
N MET A 1 9.32 -5.68 5.20
CA MET A 1 8.85 -4.66 4.24
C MET A 1 8.85 -5.23 2.85
N SER A 2 7.72 -5.81 2.44
CA SER A 2 7.50 -6.35 1.10
C SER A 2 6.64 -5.39 0.28
N PHE A 3 7.03 -5.17 -0.98
CA PHE A 3 6.49 -4.16 -1.90
C PHE A 3 5.16 -4.56 -2.53
N ILE A 4 4.19 -3.64 -2.53
CA ILE A 4 3.02 -3.71 -3.42
C ILE A 4 2.92 -2.41 -4.22
N ARG A 5 3.71 -2.31 -5.30
CA ARG A 5 3.60 -1.23 -6.30
C ARG A 5 2.42 -1.46 -7.20
N LEU A 6 1.30 -0.78 -6.98
CA LEU A 6 0.11 -1.00 -7.78
C LEU A 6 -0.71 0.30 -7.88
N PRO A 7 -1.07 0.74 -9.10
CA PRO A 7 -2.35 1.43 -9.28
C PRO A 7 -3.43 0.63 -8.57
N LEU A 8 -4.41 1.29 -7.95
CA LEU A 8 -5.42 0.66 -7.11
C LEU A 8 -6.21 -0.50 -7.79
N GLY A 9 -6.32 -0.52 -9.13
CA GLY A 9 -6.87 -1.66 -9.87
C GLY A 9 -5.97 -2.90 -9.88
N SER A 10 -4.67 -2.72 -9.66
CA SER A 10 -3.66 -3.76 -9.79
C SER A 10 -3.50 -4.65 -8.54
N PHE A 11 -4.06 -4.28 -7.38
CA PHE A 11 -4.06 -5.12 -6.17
C PHE A 11 -4.70 -6.49 -6.39
N ASN A 12 -5.88 -6.50 -7.02
CA ASN A 12 -6.52 -7.73 -7.43
C ASN A 12 -5.74 -8.42 -8.55
N GLN A 13 -5.12 -7.67 -9.46
CA GLN A 13 -4.29 -8.24 -10.53
C GLN A 13 -3.14 -9.09 -9.98
N LYS A 14 -2.42 -8.63 -8.94
CA LYS A 14 -1.33 -9.43 -8.34
C LYS A 14 -1.84 -10.60 -7.52
N ASN A 15 -2.93 -10.46 -6.77
CA ASN A 15 -3.51 -11.58 -6.02
C ASN A 15 -3.98 -12.73 -6.94
N PHE A 16 -4.43 -12.41 -8.15
CA PHE A 16 -4.85 -13.40 -9.15
C PHE A 16 -3.81 -13.66 -10.25
N SER A 17 -2.59 -13.12 -10.14
CA SER A 17 -1.56 -13.18 -11.18
C SER A 17 -2.04 -12.77 -12.60
N THR A 18 -2.98 -11.83 -12.70
CA THR A 18 -3.52 -11.36 -13.98
C THR A 18 -2.75 -10.11 -14.44
N PRO A 19 -2.43 -9.96 -15.74
CA PRO A 19 -1.63 -8.84 -16.24
C PRO A 19 -2.43 -7.56 -16.51
N SER A 20 -3.77 -7.57 -16.41
CA SER A 20 -4.61 -6.38 -16.69
C SER A 20 -5.99 -6.43 -16.01
N ASP A 21 -6.58 -5.25 -15.81
CA ASP A 21 -7.94 -5.11 -15.24
C ASP A 21 -8.98 -5.79 -16.12
N SER A 22 -8.80 -5.73 -17.45
CA SER A 22 -9.65 -6.42 -18.41
C SER A 22 -9.59 -7.93 -18.23
N LEU A 23 -8.42 -8.51 -17.98
CA LEU A 23 -8.31 -9.96 -17.77
C LEU A 23 -8.93 -10.38 -16.42
N LEU A 24 -8.75 -9.58 -15.37
CA LEU A 24 -9.43 -9.80 -14.10
C LEU A 24 -10.96 -9.78 -14.27
N LEU A 25 -11.50 -8.80 -15.01
CA LEU A 25 -12.92 -8.71 -15.32
C LEU A 25 -13.43 -9.94 -16.08
N ILE A 26 -12.64 -10.42 -17.05
CA ILE A 26 -12.92 -11.66 -17.80
C ILE A 26 -12.97 -12.86 -16.84
N PHE A 27 -11.98 -13.01 -15.95
CA PHE A 27 -11.99 -14.11 -14.97
C PHE A 27 -13.19 -14.05 -14.03
N LEU A 28 -13.54 -12.86 -13.53
CA LEU A 28 -14.73 -12.67 -12.67
C LEU A 28 -16.04 -12.92 -13.43
N HIS A 29 -16.06 -12.63 -14.73
CA HIS A 29 -17.20 -12.91 -15.60
C HIS A 29 -17.41 -14.42 -15.75
N TYR A 30 -16.37 -15.14 -16.17
CA TYR A 30 -16.46 -16.56 -16.49
C TYR A 30 -16.41 -17.50 -15.28
N SER A 31 -15.76 -17.12 -14.18
CA SER A 31 -15.69 -17.94 -12.96
C SER A 31 -16.63 -17.41 -11.89
N ARG A 32 -17.83 -18.00 -11.81
CA ARG A 32 -18.78 -17.71 -10.72
C ARG A 32 -18.19 -18.05 -9.35
N HIS A 33 -17.38 -19.11 -9.26
CA HIS A 33 -16.71 -19.50 -8.02
C HIS A 33 -15.71 -18.45 -7.57
N LEU A 34 -14.86 -17.96 -8.48
CA LEU A 34 -13.91 -16.88 -8.20
C LEU A 34 -14.64 -15.60 -7.81
N ARG A 35 -15.71 -15.26 -8.53
CA ARG A 35 -16.52 -14.07 -8.25
C ARG A 35 -17.13 -14.11 -6.85
N LYS A 36 -17.73 -15.23 -6.47
CA LYS A 36 -18.26 -15.46 -5.12
C LYS A 36 -17.16 -15.44 -4.06
N PHE A 37 -16.00 -16.04 -4.36
CA PHE A 37 -14.84 -16.02 -3.46
C PHE A 37 -14.33 -14.59 -3.21
N CYS A 38 -14.36 -13.72 -4.23
CA CYS A 38 -14.06 -12.30 -4.10
C CYS A 38 -15.17 -11.47 -3.43
N GLY A 39 -16.31 -12.07 -3.05
CA GLY A 39 -17.43 -11.36 -2.42
C GLY A 39 -18.30 -10.58 -3.40
N PHE A 40 -18.21 -10.88 -4.70
CA PHE A 40 -18.99 -10.21 -5.73
C PHE A 40 -20.19 -11.06 -6.18
N ASP A 41 -21.40 -10.52 -6.09
CA ASP A 41 -22.59 -11.15 -6.67
C ASP A 41 -22.66 -10.97 -8.20
N LYS A 42 -22.19 -9.81 -8.66
CA LYS A 42 -22.14 -9.41 -10.07
C LYS A 42 -20.72 -9.02 -10.46
N VAL A 43 -20.41 -9.07 -11.74
CA VAL A 43 -19.10 -8.59 -12.22
C VAL A 43 -19.00 -7.10 -11.91
N PRO A 44 -17.98 -6.64 -11.17
CA PRO A 44 -17.79 -5.22 -10.89
C PRO A 44 -17.51 -4.46 -12.19
N ASP A 45 -17.95 -3.21 -12.27
CA ASP A 45 -17.63 -2.35 -13.42
C ASP A 45 -16.14 -1.95 -13.40
N ALA A 46 -15.55 -1.75 -14.57
CA ALA A 46 -14.16 -1.30 -14.73
C ALA A 46 -13.90 0.03 -14.00
N SER A 47 -14.91 0.91 -13.96
CA SER A 47 -14.86 2.17 -13.21
C SER A 47 -14.80 1.98 -11.68
N LYS A 48 -15.31 0.86 -11.16
CA LYS A 48 -15.26 0.52 -9.73
C LYS A 48 -13.93 -0.11 -9.32
N ILE A 49 -13.30 -0.88 -10.21
CA ILE A 49 -11.94 -1.43 -9.98
C ILE A 49 -10.91 -0.29 -9.87
N THR A 50 -11.10 0.79 -10.63
CA THR A 50 -10.23 1.98 -10.58
C THR A 50 -10.50 2.89 -9.37
N ARG A 51 -11.69 2.83 -8.75
CA ARG A 51 -12.11 3.64 -7.58
C ARG A 51 -12.17 2.81 -6.29
N PHE A 52 -11.10 2.09 -6.00
CA PHE A 52 -10.95 1.16 -4.88
C PHE A 52 -11.17 1.75 -3.47
N LYS A 53 -11.16 3.08 -3.31
CA LYS A 53 -11.02 3.66 -1.98
C LYS A 53 -12.33 3.87 -1.21
N GLN A 54 -13.49 3.88 -1.88
CA GLN A 54 -14.75 4.21 -1.21
C GLN A 54 -15.58 2.98 -0.80
N ASP A 55 -15.51 1.86 -1.53
CA ASP A 55 -16.36 0.68 -1.28
C ASP A 55 -15.61 -0.66 -1.15
N PHE A 56 -14.28 -0.68 -1.29
CA PHE A 56 -13.53 -1.93 -1.48
C PHE A 56 -12.87 -2.47 -0.21
N LEU A 57 -12.70 -1.66 0.84
CA LEU A 57 -11.98 -2.08 2.05
C LEU A 57 -12.71 -3.21 2.80
N ALA A 58 -14.04 -3.12 2.91
CA ALA A 58 -14.86 -4.19 3.48
C ALA A 58 -14.78 -5.47 2.62
N VAL A 59 -14.82 -5.32 1.30
CA VAL A 59 -14.72 -6.45 0.34
C VAL A 59 -13.35 -7.12 0.40
N LEU A 60 -12.28 -6.34 0.54
CA LEU A 60 -10.93 -6.86 0.73
C LEU A 60 -10.79 -7.63 2.04
N ASN A 61 -11.31 -7.07 3.13
CA ASN A 61 -11.23 -7.72 4.43
C ASN A 61 -11.94 -9.08 4.38
N ASP A 62 -13.15 -9.11 3.82
CA ASP A 62 -13.93 -10.32 3.61
C ASP A 62 -13.24 -11.32 2.66
N PHE A 63 -12.57 -10.85 1.61
CA PHE A 63 -11.71 -11.68 0.75
C PHE A 63 -10.55 -12.30 1.52
N PHE A 64 -9.84 -11.54 2.36
CA PHE A 64 -8.71 -12.05 3.14
C PHE A 64 -9.16 -13.04 4.21
N LEU A 65 -10.30 -12.79 4.87
CA LEU A 65 -10.90 -13.75 5.82
C LEU A 65 -11.22 -15.08 5.13
N ARG A 66 -11.87 -15.05 3.95
CA ARG A 66 -12.12 -16.26 3.18
C ARG A 66 -10.85 -16.97 2.70
N LEU A 67 -9.82 -16.19 2.33
CA LEU A 67 -8.53 -16.76 1.95
C LEU A 67 -7.87 -17.47 3.13
N VAL A 68 -7.98 -16.92 4.33
CA VAL A 68 -7.52 -17.55 5.57
C VAL A 68 -8.24 -18.86 5.82
N ASP A 69 -9.57 -18.87 5.77
CA ASP A 69 -10.37 -20.07 6.00
C ASP A 69 -10.01 -21.20 5.00
N LEU A 70 -9.76 -20.82 3.75
CA LEU A 70 -9.39 -21.77 2.69
C LEU A 70 -7.97 -22.31 2.88
N THR A 71 -7.03 -21.44 3.25
CA THR A 71 -5.59 -21.78 3.29
C THR A 71 -5.16 -22.37 4.62
N GLU A 72 -5.88 -22.14 5.71
CA GLU A 72 -5.52 -22.64 7.04
C GLU A 72 -5.38 -24.17 7.12
N PRO A 73 -6.37 -24.99 6.72
CA PRO A 73 -6.22 -26.43 6.79
C PRO A 73 -5.05 -26.94 5.92
N ILE A 74 -4.79 -26.26 4.79
CA ILE A 74 -3.67 -26.58 3.90
C ILE A 74 -2.33 -26.25 4.57
N CYS A 75 -2.23 -25.08 5.20
CA CYS A 75 -1.03 -24.66 5.93
C CYS A 75 -0.72 -25.62 7.08
N GLN A 76 -1.74 -26.03 7.84
CA GLN A 76 -1.60 -26.99 8.94
C GLN A 76 -1.10 -28.35 8.47
N LEU A 77 -1.54 -28.81 7.30
CA LEU A 77 -1.07 -30.05 6.69
C LEU A 77 0.38 -29.96 6.19
N ILE A 78 0.81 -28.79 5.70
CA ILE A 78 2.18 -28.57 5.20
C ILE A 78 3.17 -28.49 6.36
N ASP A 79 2.90 -27.62 7.33
CA ASP A 79 3.78 -27.38 8.48
C ASP A 79 2.97 -26.68 9.59
N ALA A 80 2.44 -27.47 10.53
CA ALA A 80 1.61 -26.96 11.63
C ALA A 80 2.34 -25.93 12.51
N ALA A 81 3.66 -26.09 12.69
CA ALA A 81 4.45 -25.16 13.49
C ALA A 81 4.52 -23.79 12.80
N LYS A 82 4.81 -23.75 11.50
CA LYS A 82 4.81 -22.50 10.73
C LYS A 82 3.41 -21.93 10.52
N ALA A 83 2.40 -22.77 10.32
CA ALA A 83 1.01 -22.33 10.19
C ALA A 83 0.52 -21.58 11.43
N SER A 84 0.98 -22.01 12.61
CA SER A 84 0.63 -21.42 13.90
C SER A 84 1.45 -20.17 14.27
N MET A 85 2.49 -19.83 13.50
CA MET A 85 3.25 -18.60 13.74
C MET A 85 2.43 -17.36 13.38
N THR A 86 2.69 -16.26 14.08
CA THR A 86 2.11 -14.94 13.80
C THR A 86 3.26 -13.95 13.59
N ILE A 87 3.44 -13.50 12.35
CA ILE A 87 4.48 -12.56 11.95
C ILE A 87 3.79 -11.27 11.53
N PHE A 88 4.17 -10.16 12.16
CA PHE A 88 3.67 -8.84 11.80
C PHE A 88 4.68 -8.10 10.93
N ASP A 89 4.21 -7.50 9.84
CA ASP A 89 4.96 -6.54 9.03
C ASP A 89 4.08 -5.31 8.78
N SER A 90 4.73 -4.18 8.51
CA SER A 90 4.05 -2.98 8.05
C SER A 90 4.48 -2.68 6.63
N SER A 91 3.52 -2.36 5.77
CA SER A 91 3.80 -2.02 4.38
C SER A 91 2.97 -0.81 3.94
N GLY A 92 3.12 -0.44 2.68
CA GLY A 92 2.37 0.65 2.08
C GLY A 92 1.96 0.32 0.65
N MET A 93 0.76 0.74 0.29
CA MET A 93 0.24 0.65 -1.07
C MET A 93 0.35 2.02 -1.74
N GLU A 94 1.24 2.14 -2.73
CA GLU A 94 1.49 3.39 -3.44
C GLU A 94 0.20 3.94 -4.08
N ALA A 95 -0.12 5.20 -3.79
CA ALA A 95 -1.32 5.83 -4.30
C ALA A 95 -1.08 6.49 -5.65
N TRP A 96 -2.11 6.54 -6.49
CA TRP A 96 -2.07 7.32 -7.73
C TRP A 96 -2.32 8.80 -7.44
N VAL A 97 -1.28 9.51 -7.02
CA VAL A 97 -1.34 10.95 -6.67
C VAL A 97 -0.27 11.76 -7.37
N THR A 98 -0.48 13.07 -7.45
CA THR A 98 0.45 14.00 -8.12
C THR A 98 1.86 13.91 -7.56
N GLU A 99 2.00 13.69 -6.26
CA GLU A 99 3.27 13.65 -5.55
C GLU A 99 4.13 12.42 -5.88
N ASN A 100 3.52 11.33 -6.37
CA ASN A 100 4.21 10.14 -6.89
C ASN A 100 4.62 10.27 -8.36
N ASN A 101 4.18 11.32 -9.04
CA ASN A 101 4.60 11.56 -10.42
C ASN A 101 6.11 11.93 -10.46
N PRO A 102 6.93 11.25 -11.27
CA PRO A 102 8.35 11.59 -11.40
C PRO A 102 8.60 13.06 -11.78
N LYS A 103 7.67 13.69 -12.51
CA LYS A 103 7.75 15.13 -12.86
C LYS A 103 7.63 16.02 -11.61
N TYR A 104 6.83 15.62 -10.63
CA TYR A 104 6.69 16.35 -9.36
C TYR A 104 8.00 16.32 -8.56
N ALA A 105 8.58 15.13 -8.39
CA ALA A 105 9.88 14.97 -7.72
C ALA A 105 10.98 15.77 -8.42
N ASN A 106 11.05 15.70 -9.76
CA ASN A 106 12.02 16.46 -10.55
C ASN A 106 11.86 17.99 -10.38
N ARG A 107 10.63 18.48 -10.24
CA ARG A 107 10.36 19.91 -9.98
C ARG A 107 10.93 20.34 -8.63
N ILE A 108 10.71 19.57 -7.57
CA ILE A 108 11.27 19.85 -6.24
C ILE A 108 12.80 19.82 -6.27
N ILE A 109 13.39 18.80 -6.89
CA ILE A 109 14.86 18.70 -7.04
C ILE A 109 15.44 19.94 -7.75
N LYS A 110 14.79 20.42 -8.82
CA LYS A 110 15.22 21.64 -9.51
C LYS A 110 15.13 22.89 -8.61
N GLN A 111 14.04 23.03 -7.84
CA GLN A 111 13.87 24.14 -6.90
C GLN A 111 14.94 24.12 -5.81
N LEU A 112 15.23 22.96 -5.23
CA LEU A 112 16.27 22.81 -4.20
C LEU A 112 17.68 23.09 -4.75
N LYS A 113 17.97 22.69 -6.00
CA LYS A 113 19.24 23.04 -6.67
C LYS A 113 19.37 24.54 -6.89
N ALA A 114 18.30 25.20 -7.34
CA ALA A 114 18.30 26.66 -7.54
C ALA A 114 18.47 27.40 -6.20
N TYR A 115 17.77 26.95 -5.16
CA TYR A 115 17.88 27.49 -3.80
C TYR A 115 19.30 27.35 -3.24
N ALA A 116 19.90 26.16 -3.31
CA ALA A 116 21.26 25.93 -2.86
C ALA A 116 22.29 26.81 -3.59
N LYS A 117 22.11 27.01 -4.90
CA LYS A 117 22.95 27.92 -5.69
C LYS A 117 22.80 29.38 -5.25
N ALA A 118 21.57 29.84 -4.98
CA ALA A 118 21.31 31.20 -4.53
C ALA A 118 21.86 31.49 -3.12
N MET A 119 21.87 30.48 -2.25
CA MET A 119 22.37 30.59 -0.87
C MET A 119 23.86 30.26 -0.71
N HIS A 120 24.57 29.98 -1.82
CA HIS A 120 25.98 29.59 -1.81
C HIS A 120 26.31 28.40 -0.88
N PHE A 121 25.38 27.44 -0.76
CA PHE A 121 25.66 26.24 0.02
C PHE A 121 26.74 25.38 -0.66
N ASP A 122 27.63 24.81 0.14
CA ASP A 122 28.70 23.93 -0.30
C ASP A 122 28.17 22.53 -0.71
N ASP A 123 29.09 21.64 -1.08
CA ASP A 123 28.78 20.26 -1.45
C ASP A 123 28.21 19.43 -0.27
N ASN A 124 28.27 19.92 0.98
CA ASN A 124 27.66 19.29 2.17
C ASN A 124 26.17 19.60 2.30
N TYR A 125 25.55 20.36 1.38
CA TYR A 125 24.10 20.50 1.35
C TYR A 125 23.45 19.12 1.21
N ALA A 126 22.84 18.64 2.29
CA ALA A 126 22.16 17.36 2.36
C ALA A 126 20.86 17.39 1.55
N ARG A 127 20.98 17.44 0.21
CA ARG A 127 19.89 17.54 -0.78
C ARG A 127 18.79 16.52 -0.52
N TYR A 128 19.17 15.33 -0.06
CA TYR A 128 18.25 14.26 0.31
C TYR A 128 17.39 14.59 1.55
N LYS A 129 18.00 15.13 2.60
CA LYS A 129 17.29 15.59 3.81
C LYS A 129 16.40 16.80 3.51
N ALA A 130 16.89 17.73 2.70
CA ALA A 130 16.11 18.89 2.26
C ALA A 130 14.91 18.49 1.38
N ASP A 131 15.10 17.56 0.43
CA ASP A 131 14.00 17.01 -0.37
C ASP A 131 12.96 16.32 0.53
N TYR A 132 13.40 15.45 1.44
CA TYR A 132 12.52 14.78 2.39
C TYR A 132 11.69 15.76 3.23
N GLY A 133 12.33 16.78 3.80
CA GLY A 133 11.68 17.80 4.63
C GLY A 133 10.77 18.74 3.84
N SER A 134 11.09 19.02 2.57
CA SER A 134 10.30 19.91 1.71
C SER A 134 8.99 19.29 1.23
N ARG A 135 8.88 17.96 1.26
CA ARG A 135 7.71 17.23 0.80
C ARG A 135 6.60 17.23 1.87
N PRO A 136 5.33 17.46 1.47
CA PRO A 136 4.17 17.30 2.34
C PRO A 136 4.18 15.96 3.11
N SER A 137 3.66 15.96 4.33
CA SER A 137 3.54 14.72 5.12
C SER A 137 2.47 13.77 4.56
N HIS A 138 1.52 14.30 3.78
CA HIS A 138 0.47 13.56 3.11
C HIS A 138 0.18 14.17 1.73
N ALA A 139 -0.46 13.40 0.86
CA ALA A 139 -0.85 13.89 -0.46
C ALA A 139 -1.93 14.98 -0.33
N SER A 140 -1.97 15.89 -1.30
CA SER A 140 -3.02 16.90 -1.40
C SER A 140 -4.41 16.27 -1.57
N ALA A 141 -4.48 15.12 -2.26
CA ALA A 141 -5.73 14.44 -2.54
C ALA A 141 -6.40 13.81 -1.30
N SER A 142 -5.63 13.42 -0.28
CA SER A 142 -6.18 12.81 0.94
C SER A 142 -5.13 12.77 2.06
N PRO A 143 -5.50 13.16 3.30
CA PRO A 143 -4.63 13.06 4.47
C PRO A 143 -4.21 11.62 4.81
N GLU A 144 -4.95 10.60 4.39
CA GLU A 144 -4.63 9.19 4.64
C GLU A 144 -3.45 8.69 3.79
N ILE A 145 -3.15 9.38 2.68
CA ILE A 145 -2.04 9.02 1.80
C ILE A 145 -0.78 9.67 2.37
N LYS A 146 0.01 8.92 3.14
CA LYS A 146 1.19 9.44 3.84
C LYS A 146 2.45 9.33 3.00
N GLN A 147 3.37 10.27 3.19
CA GLN A 147 4.73 10.16 2.69
C GLN A 147 5.47 9.03 3.44
N LEU A 148 5.85 7.98 2.73
CA LEU A 148 6.58 6.82 3.24
C LEU A 148 7.89 6.62 2.47
N TYR A 149 8.84 5.93 3.09
CA TYR A 149 10.03 5.42 2.42
C TYR A 149 9.93 3.90 2.39
N ILE A 150 9.76 3.37 1.19
CA ILE A 150 9.46 1.96 0.95
C ILE A 150 10.36 1.51 -0.19
N ASP A 151 11.09 0.41 0.02
CA ASP A 151 11.96 -0.20 -0.99
C ASP A 151 12.91 0.79 -1.68
N GLY A 152 13.63 1.57 -0.88
CA GLY A 152 14.69 2.46 -1.34
C GLY A 152 14.23 3.78 -1.95
N HIS A 153 12.92 4.07 -2.02
CA HIS A 153 12.41 5.34 -2.56
C HIS A 153 11.26 5.93 -1.75
N PHE A 154 11.06 7.24 -1.90
CA PHE A 154 9.92 7.94 -1.33
C PHE A 154 8.70 7.81 -2.21
N CYS A 155 7.57 7.47 -1.58
CA CYS A 155 6.27 7.45 -2.22
C CYS A 155 5.18 7.91 -1.23
N TYR A 156 4.04 8.27 -1.78
CA TYR A 156 2.82 8.59 -1.08
C TYR A 156 1.91 7.38 -1.15
N ALA A 157 1.59 6.79 0.00
CA ALA A 157 0.98 5.48 0.06
C ALA A 157 -0.02 5.37 1.21
N TYR A 158 -0.97 4.44 1.05
CA TYR A 158 -1.79 3.95 2.15
C TYR A 158 -0.95 3.03 3.02
N LYS A 159 -0.77 3.41 4.28
CA LYS A 159 -0.04 2.57 5.23
C LYS A 159 -0.97 1.50 5.79
N PHE A 160 -0.49 0.27 5.86
CA PHE A 160 -1.24 -0.84 6.45
C PHE A 160 -0.31 -1.78 7.23
N GLY A 161 -0.89 -2.44 8.22
CA GLY A 161 -0.29 -3.58 8.90
C GLY A 161 -0.76 -4.87 8.26
N SER A 162 0.12 -5.86 8.16
CA SER A 162 -0.24 -7.20 7.73
C SER A 162 0.30 -8.23 8.71
N VAL A 163 -0.51 -9.24 9.01
CA VAL A 163 -0.11 -10.41 9.76
C VAL A 163 0.00 -11.58 8.79
N THR A 164 1.10 -12.33 8.84
CA THR A 164 1.32 -13.55 8.08
C THR A 164 1.62 -14.72 9.01
N ASN A 165 1.46 -15.95 8.51
CA ASN A 165 2.01 -17.12 9.18
C ASN A 165 3.48 -17.36 8.76
N GLY A 166 4.12 -18.38 9.34
CA GLY A 166 5.50 -18.76 9.06
C GLY A 166 5.73 -19.32 7.65
N LEU A 167 4.67 -19.55 6.88
CA LEU A 167 4.70 -19.90 5.45
C LEU A 167 4.55 -18.68 4.54
N GLY A 168 4.40 -17.47 5.11
CA GLY A 168 4.24 -16.23 4.37
C GLY A 168 2.81 -15.99 3.87
N ILE A 169 1.83 -16.78 4.31
CA ILE A 169 0.42 -16.59 3.94
C ILE A 169 -0.19 -15.50 4.81
N ILE A 170 -0.85 -14.53 4.17
CA ILE A 170 -1.52 -13.41 4.84
C ILE A 170 -2.71 -13.92 5.65
N ARG A 171 -2.75 -13.50 6.92
CA ARG A 171 -3.77 -13.83 7.92
C ARG A 171 -4.68 -12.67 8.24
N HIS A 172 -4.16 -11.45 8.16
CA HIS A 172 -4.92 -10.25 8.44
C HIS A 172 -4.26 -9.03 7.79
N ILE A 173 -5.04 -8.03 7.41
CA ILE A 173 -4.57 -6.72 6.96
C ILE A 173 -5.47 -5.67 7.61
N ASP A 174 -4.86 -4.62 8.16
CA ASP A 174 -5.60 -3.44 8.64
C ASP A 174 -4.94 -2.16 8.15
N PHE A 175 -5.75 -1.20 7.69
CA PHE A 175 -5.25 0.06 7.16
C PHE A 175 -5.14 1.07 8.30
N TYR A 176 -4.06 1.86 8.31
CA TYR A 176 -3.85 2.90 9.30
C TYR A 176 -4.50 4.20 8.85
N ASP A 177 -5.82 4.16 8.72
CA ASP A 177 -6.69 5.28 8.41
C ASP A 177 -7.19 5.96 9.70
N GLN A 178 -8.08 6.95 9.53
CA GLN A 178 -8.64 7.69 10.66
C GLN A 178 -9.40 6.75 11.61
N ASP A 179 -10.26 5.88 11.08
CA ASP A 179 -11.07 4.94 11.86
C ASP A 179 -10.20 3.96 12.67
N PHE A 180 -9.04 3.57 12.13
CA PHE A 180 -8.06 2.78 12.88
C PHE A 180 -7.49 3.55 14.08
N PHE A 181 -7.06 4.80 13.89
CA PHE A 181 -6.50 5.60 14.98
C PHE A 181 -7.55 6.05 16.00
N GLU A 182 -8.82 6.18 15.60
CA GLU A 182 -9.93 6.40 16.52
C GLU A 182 -10.21 5.17 17.39
N ARG A 183 -10.06 3.96 16.83
CA ARG A 183 -10.18 2.68 17.57
C ARG A 183 -9.02 2.42 18.52
N TYR A 184 -7.83 2.92 18.20
CA TYR A 184 -6.59 2.71 18.97
C TYR A 184 -5.93 4.05 19.35
N PRO A 185 -6.56 4.86 20.22
CA PRO A 185 -6.09 6.21 20.56
C PRO A 185 -4.73 6.23 21.28
N GLU A 186 -4.26 5.10 21.81
CA GLU A 186 -2.94 4.94 22.40
C GLU A 186 -1.79 5.02 21.38
N ILE A 187 -2.09 4.89 20.08
CA ILE A 187 -1.09 4.93 19.01
C ILE A 187 -0.77 6.38 18.65
N LEU A 188 0.37 6.87 19.13
CA LEU A 188 0.86 8.22 18.82
C LEU A 188 1.55 8.29 17.45
N VAL A 189 0.99 9.06 16.52
CA VAL A 189 1.52 9.24 15.17
C VAL A 189 2.36 10.52 15.08
N ASN A 190 3.67 10.37 14.87
CA ASN A 190 4.59 11.49 14.64
C ASN A 190 5.36 11.30 13.32
N LYS A 191 5.52 12.39 12.55
CA LYS A 191 6.42 12.39 11.40
C LYS A 191 7.86 12.42 11.92
N LYS A 192 8.71 11.49 11.47
CA LYS A 192 10.15 11.59 11.72
C LYS A 192 10.70 12.82 11.00
N SER A 193 11.48 13.63 11.71
CA SER A 193 12.18 14.80 11.16
C SER A 193 13.37 14.39 10.30
N ASP A 194 14.00 13.26 10.64
CA ASP A 194 15.14 12.74 9.91
C ASP A 194 14.73 11.79 8.79
N PRO A 195 15.34 11.93 7.60
CA PRO A 195 15.09 11.01 6.52
C PRO A 195 15.65 9.62 6.87
N PRO A 196 15.04 8.54 6.37
CA PRO A 196 15.58 7.20 6.54
C PRO A 196 16.97 7.07 5.89
N PRO A 197 17.85 6.21 6.46
CA PRO A 197 19.15 5.91 5.87
C PRO A 197 18.99 5.36 4.45
N ARG A 198 19.95 5.66 3.58
CA ARG A 198 20.05 5.06 2.25
C ARG A 198 20.63 3.65 2.33
#